data_AF-K1SAS5-F1
#
_entry.id   AF-K1SAS5-F1
#
_cell.length_a   1.000
_cell.length_b   1.000
_cell.length_c   1.000
_cell.angle_alpha   90.00
_cell.angle_beta   90.00
_cell.angle_gamma   90.00
#
_symmetry.space_group_name_H-M   'P 1'
#
loop_
_entity.id
_entity.type
_entity.pdbx_description
1 polymer ?
#
loop_
_entity_poly.entity_id
_entity_poly.type
_entity_poly.pdbx_seq_one_letter_code
_entity_poly.pdbx_strand_id
1 'polypeptide(L)'
;MKGMKRKFFLKRMWNFVVVMLIPALLLVAVTTYMTLVTQMHRMTQDNERGIEAVRSNISLVLDSVLAQNSYMTGMTRTNMVLNKALKRESLSYTDAIYLRSLVSSLNSMTNAYDYVDSVLIYIDGYDRALTSSGLVNLSADDYSGWYSVYSSMSDTERTCIAPVVVNAGKASERRQLVVCARMLTMEGCVAVTLNISHLQEI
;
A
#
# COMPACT_ATOMS: atom_id res chain seq x y z
N MET A 1 15.63 -74.87 6.37
CA MET A 1 14.71 -74.27 7.37
C MET A 1 15.04 -72.82 7.81
N LYS A 2 15.91 -72.05 7.12
CA LYS A 2 16.31 -70.68 7.54
C LYS A 2 15.48 -69.50 6.98
N GLY A 3 14.66 -69.72 5.94
CA GLY A 3 13.92 -68.63 5.26
C GLY A 3 12.55 -68.25 5.86
N MET A 4 11.86 -69.18 6.53
CA MET A 4 10.48 -68.96 7.03
C MET A 4 10.41 -68.07 8.27
N LYS A 5 11.42 -68.12 9.16
CA LYS A 5 11.41 -67.34 10.41
C LYS A 5 11.64 -65.83 10.17
N ARG A 6 12.36 -65.47 9.10
CA ARG A 6 12.65 -64.05 8.74
C ARG A 6 11.42 -63.30 8.22
N LYS A 7 10.59 -63.95 7.38
CA LYS A 7 9.34 -63.36 6.87
C LYS A 7 8.30 -63.13 7.96
N PHE A 8 8.21 -64.04 8.93
CA PHE A 8 7.28 -63.90 10.06
C PHE A 8 7.70 -62.78 11.03
N PHE A 9 9.01 -62.64 11.27
CA PHE A 9 9.56 -61.55 12.08
C PHE A 9 9.38 -60.19 11.41
N LEU A 10 9.68 -60.07 10.10
CA LEU A 10 9.49 -58.80 9.38
C LEU A 10 8.02 -58.37 9.34
N LYS A 11 7.08 -59.30 9.15
CA LYS A 11 5.65 -58.98 9.11
C LYS A 11 5.13 -58.49 10.47
N ARG A 12 5.64 -59.08 11.57
CA ARG A 12 5.27 -58.65 12.93
C ARG A 12 5.96 -57.35 13.35
N MET A 13 7.18 -57.11 12.89
CA MET A 13 7.92 -55.87 13.12
C MET A 13 7.33 -54.70 12.31
N TRP A 14 6.87 -54.94 11.09
CA TRP A 14 6.18 -53.94 10.26
C TRP A 14 4.89 -53.44 10.91
N ASN A 15 4.09 -54.32 11.50
CA ASN A 15 2.89 -53.89 12.24
C ASN A 15 3.24 -52.97 13.43
N PHE A 16 4.31 -53.27 14.16
CA PHE A 16 4.78 -52.40 15.25
C PHE A 16 5.25 -51.03 14.74
N VAL A 17 6.00 -51.02 13.64
CA VAL A 17 6.48 -49.78 13.02
C VAL A 17 5.32 -48.92 12.54
N VAL A 18 4.33 -49.50 11.85
CA VAL A 18 3.17 -48.75 11.34
C VAL A 18 2.31 -48.18 12.47
N VAL A 19 2.07 -48.94 13.54
CA VAL A 19 1.26 -48.49 14.68
C VAL A 19 1.94 -47.34 15.44
N MET A 20 3.28 -47.29 15.47
CA MET A 20 4.03 -46.20 16.10
C MET A 20 4.27 -45.00 15.18
N LEU A 21 4.31 -45.21 13.86
CA LEU A 21 4.51 -44.16 12.85
C LEU A 21 3.28 -43.27 12.68
N ILE A 22 2.07 -43.83 12.79
CA ILE A 22 0.81 -43.11 12.61
C ILE A 22 0.66 -41.97 13.66
N PRO A 23 0.85 -42.19 14.97
CA PRO A 23 0.81 -41.13 15.98
C PRO A 23 1.90 -40.06 15.78
N ALA A 24 3.11 -40.47 15.36
CA ALA A 24 4.21 -39.54 15.13
C ALA A 24 3.94 -38.62 13.92
N LEU A 25 3.40 -39.17 12.83
CA LEU A 25 3.01 -38.38 11.65
C LEU A 25 1.86 -37.42 11.97
N LEU A 26 0.88 -37.85 12.77
CA LEU A 26 -0.20 -36.98 13.23
C LEU A 26 0.33 -35.82 14.08
N LEU A 27 1.27 -36.08 15.00
CA LEU A 27 1.90 -35.05 15.80
C LEU A 27 2.66 -34.03 14.95
N VAL A 28 3.43 -34.50 13.96
CA VAL A 28 4.15 -33.61 13.03
C VAL A 28 3.17 -32.79 12.20
N ALA A 29 2.09 -33.41 11.67
CA ALA A 29 1.08 -32.70 10.90
C ALA A 29 0.41 -31.58 11.72
N VAL A 30 0.02 -31.87 12.96
CA VAL A 30 -0.60 -30.89 13.87
C VAL A 30 0.35 -29.75 14.22
N THR A 31 1.63 -30.06 14.52
CA THR A 31 2.60 -29.00 14.84
C THR A 31 2.90 -28.14 13.62
N THR A 32 3.05 -28.72 12.42
CA THR A 32 3.21 -27.94 11.18
C THR A 32 2.00 -27.10 10.83
N TYR A 33 0.78 -27.61 11.05
CA TYR A 33 -0.44 -26.85 10.83
C TYR A 33 -0.53 -25.66 11.81
N MET A 34 -0.25 -25.89 13.09
CA MET A 34 -0.23 -24.83 14.10
C MET A 34 0.86 -23.79 13.82
N THR A 35 2.05 -24.19 13.38
CA THR A 35 3.12 -23.24 13.01
C THR A 35 2.78 -22.45 11.74
N LEU A 36 2.15 -23.06 10.74
CA LEU A 36 1.69 -22.36 9.54
C LEU A 36 0.59 -21.34 9.87
N VAL A 37 -0.40 -21.72 10.68
CA VAL A 37 -1.49 -20.82 11.09
C VAL A 37 -0.96 -19.67 11.97
N THR A 38 -0.05 -19.97 12.91
CA THR A 38 0.56 -18.92 13.76
C THR A 38 1.52 -18.01 12.99
N GLN A 39 2.26 -18.52 11.99
CA GLN A 39 3.04 -17.68 11.10
C GLN A 39 2.15 -16.78 10.23
N MET A 40 1.04 -17.31 9.69
CA MET A 40 0.06 -16.52 8.94
C MET A 40 -0.54 -15.39 9.79
N HIS A 41 -0.89 -15.68 11.05
CA HIS A 41 -1.39 -14.64 11.96
C HIS A 41 -0.31 -13.62 12.34
N ARG A 42 0.93 -14.05 12.59
CA ARG A 42 2.05 -13.12 12.90
C ARG A 42 2.47 -12.27 11.70
N MET A 43 2.41 -12.78 10.47
CA MET A 43 2.62 -11.98 9.25
C MET A 43 1.56 -10.87 9.10
N THR A 44 0.34 -11.12 9.57
CA THR A 44 -0.73 -10.11 9.55
C THR A 44 -0.55 -9.10 10.69
N GLN A 45 -0.06 -9.55 11.86
CA GLN A 45 0.05 -8.73 13.08
C GLN A 45 1.34 -7.88 13.15
N ASP A 46 2.45 -8.35 12.57
CA ASP A 46 3.68 -7.54 12.44
C ASP A 46 3.49 -6.37 11.47
N ASN A 47 2.54 -6.49 10.53
CA ASN A 47 2.06 -5.38 9.71
C ASN A 47 1.29 -4.34 10.54
N GLU A 48 0.49 -4.74 11.53
CA GLU A 48 -0.31 -3.82 12.36
C GLU A 48 0.53 -3.10 13.43
N ARG A 49 1.49 -3.78 14.04
CA ARG A 49 2.33 -3.19 15.11
C ARG A 49 3.34 -2.17 14.60
N GLY A 50 3.84 -2.35 13.38
CA GLY A 50 4.63 -1.32 12.70
C GLY A 50 3.82 -0.05 12.42
N ILE A 51 2.50 -0.16 12.26
CA ILE A 51 1.62 0.95 11.89
C ILE A 51 1.33 1.88 13.07
N GLU A 52 1.14 1.38 14.30
CA GLU A 52 0.80 2.25 15.44
C GLU A 52 1.96 3.18 15.85
N ALA A 53 3.19 2.68 15.86
CA ALA A 53 4.37 3.49 16.18
C ALA A 53 4.69 4.51 15.07
N VAL A 54 4.52 4.11 13.81
CA VAL A 54 4.69 4.98 12.64
C VAL A 54 3.58 6.03 12.54
N ARG A 55 2.35 5.68 12.91
CA ARG A 55 1.16 6.56 12.86
C ARG A 55 1.33 7.81 13.72
N SER A 56 1.98 7.74 14.89
CA SER A 56 2.10 8.90 15.79
C SER A 56 3.12 9.96 15.33
N ASN A 57 4.20 9.56 14.66
CA ASN A 57 5.20 10.51 14.15
C ASN A 57 4.82 11.03 12.76
N ILE A 58 4.15 10.20 11.96
CA ILE A 58 3.69 10.56 10.63
C ILE A 58 2.41 11.41 10.67
N SER A 59 1.57 11.28 11.70
CA SER A 59 0.30 12.02 11.79
C SER A 59 0.48 13.53 11.69
N LEU A 60 1.51 14.12 12.32
CA LEU A 60 1.72 15.58 12.27
C LEU A 60 2.09 16.08 10.87
N VAL A 61 2.88 15.31 10.14
CA VAL A 61 3.30 15.65 8.77
C VAL A 61 2.18 15.35 7.78
N LEU A 62 1.44 14.27 7.98
CA LEU A 62 0.22 14.02 7.23
C LEU A 62 -0.80 15.11 7.47
N ASP A 63 -1.03 15.52 8.71
CA ASP A 63 -1.99 16.58 9.04
C ASP A 63 -1.59 17.89 8.39
N SER A 64 -0.29 18.21 8.28
CA SER A 64 0.17 19.41 7.58
C SER A 64 -0.02 19.32 6.07
N VAL A 65 0.33 18.18 5.44
CA VAL A 65 0.13 17.93 4.00
C VAL A 65 -1.36 17.91 3.66
N LEU A 66 -2.18 17.26 4.48
CA LEU A 66 -3.63 17.15 4.31
C LEU A 66 -4.34 18.48 4.57
N ALA A 67 -3.93 19.25 5.57
CA ALA A 67 -4.45 20.59 5.80
C ALA A 67 -4.10 21.53 4.65
N GLN A 68 -2.83 21.55 4.22
CA GLN A 68 -2.39 22.36 3.08
C GLN A 68 -3.12 21.96 1.80
N ASN A 69 -3.32 20.67 1.59
CA ASN A 69 -4.14 20.15 0.50
C ASN A 69 -5.60 20.62 0.58
N SER A 70 -6.24 20.55 1.75
CA SER A 70 -7.62 21.01 1.95
C SER A 70 -7.78 22.48 1.57
N TYR A 71 -6.79 23.32 1.89
CA TYR A 71 -6.77 24.72 1.45
C TYR A 71 -6.62 24.86 -0.07
N MET A 72 -5.74 24.08 -0.70
CA MET A 72 -5.51 24.14 -2.15
C MET A 72 -6.73 23.68 -2.95
N THR A 73 -7.30 22.53 -2.60
CA THR A 73 -8.46 21.91 -3.28
C THR A 73 -9.79 22.54 -2.88
N GLY A 74 -9.84 23.31 -1.80
CA GLY A 74 -11.03 24.06 -1.40
C GLY A 74 -11.35 25.27 -2.29
N MET A 75 -10.40 25.72 -3.13
CA MET A 75 -10.57 26.94 -3.94
C MET A 75 -11.16 26.63 -5.32
N THR A 76 -12.26 27.32 -5.70
CA THR A 76 -12.96 27.16 -6.99
C THR A 76 -12.04 27.30 -8.21
N ARG A 77 -11.05 28.20 -8.14
CA ARG A 77 -10.08 28.41 -9.23
C ARG A 77 -9.15 27.22 -9.40
N THR A 78 -8.71 26.59 -8.31
CA THR A 78 -7.92 25.35 -8.34
C THR A 78 -8.71 24.25 -9.03
N ASN A 79 -9.96 24.05 -8.62
CA ASN A 79 -10.82 23.01 -9.16
C ASN A 79 -11.02 23.18 -10.66
N MET A 80 -11.25 24.41 -11.12
CA MET A 80 -11.41 24.70 -12.55
C MET A 80 -10.14 24.42 -13.35
N VAL A 81 -8.98 24.92 -12.89
CA VAL A 81 -7.70 24.72 -13.60
C VAL A 81 -7.32 23.24 -13.62
N LEU A 82 -7.51 22.54 -12.50
CA LEU A 82 -7.23 21.12 -12.38
C LEU A 82 -8.16 20.30 -13.29
N ASN A 83 -9.45 20.59 -13.30
CA ASN A 83 -10.40 19.93 -14.20
C ASN A 83 -10.05 20.15 -15.68
N LYS A 84 -9.70 21.37 -16.10
CA LYS A 84 -9.23 21.64 -17.47
C LYS A 84 -7.96 20.85 -17.80
N ALA A 85 -6.99 20.85 -16.88
CA ALA A 85 -5.71 20.18 -17.04
C ALA A 85 -5.86 18.65 -17.18
N LEU A 86 -6.73 18.03 -16.38
CA LEU A 86 -7.01 16.60 -16.43
C LEU A 86 -7.86 16.22 -17.65
N LYS A 87 -8.82 17.06 -18.06
CA LYS A 87 -9.61 16.90 -19.31
C LYS A 87 -8.82 17.08 -20.60
N ARG A 88 -7.55 17.51 -20.53
CA ARG A 88 -6.73 17.91 -21.69
C ARG A 88 -7.33 19.09 -22.48
N GLU A 89 -8.08 19.95 -21.80
CA GLU A 89 -8.57 21.19 -22.39
C GLU A 89 -7.40 22.18 -22.58
N SER A 90 -7.55 23.12 -23.53
CA SER A 90 -6.57 24.18 -23.73
C SER A 90 -6.47 25.05 -22.48
N LEU A 91 -5.29 25.08 -21.86
CA LEU A 91 -5.01 25.95 -20.72
C LEU A 91 -4.65 27.34 -21.23
N SER A 92 -5.22 28.38 -20.62
CA SER A 92 -4.73 29.74 -20.82
C SER A 92 -3.32 29.89 -20.22
N TYR A 93 -2.56 30.91 -20.63
CA TYR A 93 -1.26 31.20 -20.02
C TYR A 93 -1.33 31.36 -18.50
N THR A 94 -2.39 32.02 -18.01
CA THR A 94 -2.65 32.17 -16.57
C THR A 94 -2.96 30.83 -15.90
N ASP A 95 -3.73 29.95 -16.55
CA ASP A 95 -4.02 28.61 -16.03
C ASP A 95 -2.75 27.75 -15.98
N ALA A 96 -1.88 27.87 -16.98
CA ALA A 96 -0.60 27.16 -17.03
C ALA A 96 0.37 27.63 -15.94
N ILE A 97 0.46 28.95 -15.67
CA ILE A 97 1.24 29.48 -14.54
C ILE A 97 0.68 28.95 -13.22
N TYR A 98 -0.65 28.97 -13.07
CA TYR A 98 -1.30 28.50 -11.85
C TYR A 98 -1.03 27.02 -11.62
N LEU A 99 -1.18 26.19 -12.65
CA LEU A 99 -0.85 24.77 -12.60
C LEU A 99 0.63 24.53 -12.23
N ARG A 100 1.56 25.30 -12.80
CA ARG A 100 2.98 25.24 -12.45
C ARG A 100 3.23 25.61 -10.98
N SER A 101 2.48 26.56 -10.43
CA SER A 101 2.51 26.87 -9.00
C SER A 101 2.03 25.68 -8.16
N LEU A 102 0.96 25.00 -8.57
CA LEU A 102 0.47 23.80 -7.87
C LEU A 102 1.53 22.68 -7.86
N VAL A 103 2.16 22.42 -9.02
CA VAL A 103 3.25 21.44 -9.13
C VAL A 103 4.41 21.83 -8.21
N SER A 104 4.78 23.11 -8.17
CA SER A 104 5.82 23.60 -7.26
C SER A 104 5.48 23.39 -5.79
N SER A 105 4.22 23.63 -5.39
CA SER A 105 3.75 23.38 -4.02
C SER A 105 3.82 21.90 -3.67
N LEU A 106 3.39 21.01 -4.56
CA LEU A 106 3.51 19.55 -4.38
C LEU A 106 4.97 19.12 -4.26
N ASN A 107 5.85 19.68 -5.10
CA ASN A 107 7.28 19.39 -5.05
C ASN A 107 7.94 19.89 -3.75
N SER A 108 7.52 21.03 -3.21
CA SER A 108 7.98 21.48 -1.89
C SER A 108 7.57 20.52 -0.77
N MET A 109 6.38 19.92 -0.86
CA MET A 109 5.93 18.92 0.12
C MET A 109 6.74 17.62 0.05
N THR A 110 7.04 17.13 -1.16
CA THR A 110 7.89 15.93 -1.33
C THR A 110 9.32 16.18 -0.87
N ASN A 111 9.88 17.37 -1.13
CA ASN A 111 11.26 17.70 -0.74
C ASN A 111 11.42 18.09 0.74
N ALA A 112 10.31 18.33 1.47
CA ALA A 112 10.38 18.68 2.89
C ALA A 112 10.73 17.48 3.78
N TYR A 113 10.49 16.25 3.29
CA TYR A 113 10.65 15.02 4.07
C TYR A 113 11.18 13.88 3.19
N ASP A 114 12.34 13.32 3.55
CA ASP A 114 13.02 12.27 2.77
C ASP A 114 12.20 10.98 2.61
N TYR A 115 11.23 10.75 3.50
CA TYR A 115 10.35 9.58 3.45
C TYR A 115 9.08 9.79 2.61
N VAL A 116 8.82 11.02 2.11
CA VAL A 116 7.70 11.31 1.21
C VAL A 116 8.13 11.09 -0.24
N ASP A 117 7.72 9.96 -0.82
CA ASP A 117 8.08 9.58 -2.19
C ASP A 117 7.30 10.40 -3.22
N SER A 118 6.01 10.62 -2.99
CA SER A 118 5.19 11.45 -3.87
C SER A 118 3.94 12.01 -3.19
N VAL A 119 3.47 13.15 -3.69
CA VAL A 119 2.15 13.72 -3.40
C VAL A 119 1.45 13.94 -4.73
N LEU A 120 0.20 13.46 -4.85
CA LEU A 120 -0.59 13.58 -6.07
C LEU A 120 -2.03 13.98 -5.79
N ILE A 121 -2.65 14.62 -6.78
CA ILE A 121 -4.05 14.97 -6.81
C ILE A 121 -4.71 14.23 -7.98
N TYR A 122 -5.75 13.47 -7.65
CA TYR A 122 -6.56 12.70 -8.57
C TYR A 122 -8.01 13.16 -8.50
N ILE A 123 -8.68 13.26 -9.65
CA ILE A 123 -10.12 13.51 -9.76
C ILE A 123 -10.75 12.30 -10.44
N ASP A 124 -11.91 11.89 -9.94
CA ASP A 124 -12.65 10.75 -10.45
C ASP A 124 -13.03 10.93 -11.91
N GLY A 125 -12.99 9.83 -12.67
CA GLY A 125 -13.32 9.81 -14.10
C GLY A 125 -12.19 10.21 -15.03
N TYR A 126 -11.00 10.55 -14.52
CA TYR A 126 -9.81 10.83 -15.34
C TYR A 126 -8.79 9.68 -15.32
N ASP A 127 -7.99 9.60 -16.38
CA ASP A 127 -6.84 8.71 -16.54
C ASP A 127 -5.51 9.39 -16.20
N ARG A 128 -5.57 10.55 -15.52
CA ARG A 128 -4.40 11.38 -15.18
C ARG A 128 -4.47 11.88 -13.74
N ALA A 129 -3.31 12.15 -13.19
CA ALA A 129 -3.15 12.82 -11.91
C ALA A 129 -2.15 13.98 -12.02
N LEU A 130 -2.29 14.97 -11.15
CA LEU A 130 -1.29 16.01 -10.94
C LEU A 130 -0.33 15.57 -9.84
N THR A 131 0.96 15.54 -10.12
CA THR A 131 2.02 15.15 -9.16
C THR A 131 3.00 16.30 -8.93
N SER A 132 3.93 16.12 -7.99
CA SER A 132 5.11 16.99 -7.82
C SER A 132 5.98 17.14 -9.07
N SER A 133 5.89 16.21 -10.03
CA SER A 133 6.59 16.27 -11.32
C SER A 133 5.76 16.87 -12.47
N GLY A 134 4.46 17.10 -12.24
CA GLY A 134 3.53 17.56 -13.26
C GLY A 134 2.38 16.57 -13.52
N LEU A 135 1.69 16.76 -14.64
CA LEU A 135 0.57 15.90 -15.04
C LEU A 135 1.09 14.58 -15.62
N VAL A 136 0.74 13.48 -14.97
CA VAL A 136 1.10 12.12 -15.40
C VAL A 136 -0.15 11.33 -15.80
N ASN A 137 0.01 10.36 -16.69
CA ASN A 137 -1.04 9.39 -16.98
C ASN A 137 -0.94 8.24 -15.98
N LEU A 138 -2.08 7.70 -15.56
CA LEU A 138 -2.12 6.58 -14.63
C LEU A 138 -1.62 5.30 -15.29
N SER A 139 -0.74 4.60 -14.57
CA SER A 139 -0.15 3.32 -14.95
C SER A 139 -0.80 2.17 -14.19
N ALA A 140 -0.50 0.92 -14.58
CA ALA A 140 -0.96 -0.26 -13.85
C ALA A 140 -0.45 -0.27 -12.39
N ASP A 141 0.71 0.32 -12.15
CA ASP A 141 1.31 0.45 -10.81
C ASP A 141 0.53 1.45 -9.96
N ASP A 142 -0.03 2.51 -10.55
CA ASP A 142 -0.92 3.46 -9.85
C ASP A 142 -2.23 2.79 -9.41
N TYR A 143 -2.84 2.00 -10.30
CA TYR A 143 -4.09 1.29 -10.03
C TYR A 143 -3.93 0.22 -8.94
N SER A 144 -2.81 -0.50 -8.95
CA SER A 144 -2.46 -1.47 -7.90
C SER A 144 -1.86 -0.81 -6.65
N GLY A 145 -1.40 0.42 -6.77
CA GLY A 145 -0.82 1.27 -5.73
C GLY A 145 -1.87 2.06 -4.96
N TRP A 146 -1.72 3.39 -4.98
CA TRP A 146 -2.52 4.32 -4.19
C TRP A 146 -4.02 4.31 -4.54
N TYR A 147 -4.36 4.04 -5.81
CA TYR A 147 -5.75 4.02 -6.24
C TYR A 147 -6.53 2.86 -5.62
N SER A 148 -5.87 1.72 -5.36
CA SER A 148 -6.49 0.59 -4.66
C SER A 148 -6.91 0.98 -3.24
N VAL A 149 -6.10 1.78 -2.54
CA VAL A 149 -6.42 2.31 -1.22
C VAL A 149 -7.60 3.27 -1.30
N TYR A 150 -7.55 4.22 -2.23
CA TYR A 150 -8.63 5.19 -2.42
C TYR A 150 -9.97 4.53 -2.75
N SER A 151 -9.99 3.60 -3.71
CA SER A 151 -11.19 2.88 -4.14
C SER A 151 -11.77 1.94 -3.06
N SER A 152 -10.96 1.57 -2.06
CA SER A 152 -11.42 0.79 -0.90
C SER A 152 -12.12 1.63 0.18
N MET A 153 -11.97 2.96 0.14
CA MET A 153 -12.54 3.87 1.14
C MET A 153 -14.05 3.92 1.03
N SER A 154 -14.73 3.75 2.16
CA SER A 154 -16.19 4.00 2.21
C SER A 154 -16.51 5.47 1.90
N ASP A 155 -17.74 5.75 1.47
CA ASP A 155 -18.18 7.12 1.13
C ASP A 155 -18.13 8.08 2.33
N THR A 156 -18.22 7.54 3.56
CA THR A 156 -18.14 8.31 4.80
C THR A 156 -16.71 8.54 5.27
N GLU A 157 -15.75 7.75 4.79
CA GLU A 157 -14.36 7.82 5.21
C GLU A 157 -13.63 8.93 4.44
N ARG A 158 -13.10 9.91 5.19
CA ARG A 158 -12.40 11.07 4.60
C ARG A 158 -10.93 10.83 4.37
N THR A 159 -10.30 9.99 5.18
CA THR A 159 -8.87 9.70 5.13
C THR A 159 -8.65 8.22 5.40
N CYS A 160 -7.79 7.58 4.62
CA CYS A 160 -7.38 6.20 4.79
C CYS A 160 -5.86 6.09 4.73
N ILE A 161 -5.30 5.18 5.52
CA ILE A 161 -3.87 4.88 5.54
C ILE A 161 -3.73 3.38 5.38
N ALA A 162 -3.03 2.93 4.35
CA ALA A 162 -2.81 1.51 4.11
C ALA A 162 -1.40 1.23 3.56
N PRO A 163 -0.77 0.12 3.99
CA PRO A 163 0.43 -0.36 3.35
C PRO A 163 0.09 -0.96 1.97
N VAL A 164 0.90 -0.65 0.97
CA VAL A 164 0.75 -1.19 -0.38
C VAL A 164 2.10 -1.71 -0.87
N VAL A 165 2.05 -2.82 -1.59
CA VAL A 165 3.21 -3.38 -2.28
C VAL A 165 3.01 -3.14 -3.77
N VAL A 166 3.88 -2.34 -4.36
CA VAL A 166 3.82 -2.03 -5.79
C VAL A 166 4.97 -2.76 -6.49
N ASN A 167 4.67 -3.38 -7.64
CA ASN A 167 5.67 -4.04 -8.45
C ASN A 167 6.47 -3.00 -9.23
N ALA A 168 7.67 -2.65 -8.78
CA ALA A 168 8.57 -1.75 -9.51
C ALA A 168 9.27 -2.51 -10.65
N GLY A 169 8.50 -2.98 -11.62
CA GLY A 169 8.97 -3.86 -12.70
C GLY A 169 9.32 -5.28 -12.25
N LYS A 170 9.79 -6.12 -13.19
CA LYS A 170 9.94 -7.59 -13.04
C LYS A 170 10.86 -8.10 -11.91
N ALA A 171 11.46 -7.25 -11.08
CA ALA A 171 12.49 -7.69 -10.13
C ALA A 171 12.52 -7.00 -8.76
N SER A 172 11.62 -6.07 -8.43
CA SER A 172 11.65 -5.43 -7.10
C SER A 172 10.25 -5.04 -6.61
N GLU A 173 9.83 -5.63 -5.49
CA GLU A 173 8.65 -5.21 -4.75
C GLU A 173 9.01 -3.98 -3.90
N ARG A 174 8.28 -2.88 -4.07
CA ARG A 174 8.46 -1.69 -3.23
C ARG A 174 7.32 -1.61 -2.23
N ARG A 175 7.64 -1.69 -0.93
CA ARG A 175 6.68 -1.47 0.15
C ARG A 175 6.54 0.02 0.40
N GLN A 176 5.33 0.52 0.26
CA GLN A 176 4.99 1.92 0.47
C GLN A 176 3.85 2.02 1.49
N LEU A 177 3.82 3.11 2.26
CA LEU A 177 2.65 3.47 3.04
C LEU A 177 1.90 4.55 2.26
N VAL A 178 0.64 4.29 1.92
CA VAL A 178 -0.19 5.25 1.18
C VAL A 178 -1.16 5.90 2.14
N VAL A 179 -1.28 7.22 2.03
CA VAL A 179 -2.30 8.01 2.70
C VAL A 179 -3.18 8.67 1.68
N CYS A 180 -4.45 8.32 1.66
CA CYS A 180 -5.44 8.90 0.76
C CYS A 180 -6.39 9.79 1.57
N ALA A 181 -6.67 10.99 1.08
CA ALA A 181 -7.69 11.86 1.63
C ALA A 181 -8.63 12.35 0.54
N ARG A 182 -9.94 12.24 0.77
CA ARG A 182 -10.97 12.75 -0.13
C ARG A 182 -10.92 14.27 -0.19
N MET A 183 -11.08 14.82 -1.38
CA MET A 183 -11.23 16.26 -1.56
C MET A 183 -12.62 16.72 -1.09
N LEU A 184 -12.71 17.96 -0.58
CA LEU A 184 -13.97 18.49 -0.03
C LEU A 184 -14.96 18.95 -1.09
N THR A 185 -14.46 19.43 -2.22
CA THR A 185 -15.22 20.18 -3.24
C THR A 185 -15.26 19.47 -4.59
N MET A 186 -14.56 18.34 -4.73
CA MET A 186 -14.45 17.53 -5.94
C MET A 186 -14.44 16.06 -5.59
N GLU A 187 -15.03 15.23 -6.45
CA GLU A 187 -14.92 13.78 -6.36
C GLU A 187 -13.52 13.36 -6.80
N GLY A 188 -12.76 12.80 -5.86
CA GLY A 188 -11.37 12.42 -6.03
C GLY A 188 -10.61 12.44 -4.72
N CYS A 189 -9.30 12.26 -4.80
CA CYS A 189 -8.43 12.22 -3.64
C CYS A 189 -7.11 12.93 -3.86
N VAL A 190 -6.48 13.25 -2.73
CA VAL A 190 -5.03 13.44 -2.67
C VAL A 190 -4.42 12.21 -2.04
N ALA A 191 -3.44 11.65 -2.72
CA ALA A 191 -2.68 10.53 -2.22
C ALA A 191 -1.25 10.95 -1.95
N VAL A 192 -0.74 10.50 -0.81
CA VAL A 192 0.66 10.67 -0.39
C VAL A 192 1.26 9.28 -0.28
N THR A 193 2.32 9.02 -1.02
CA THR A 193 3.04 7.75 -0.95
C THR A 193 4.32 7.95 -0.16
N LEU A 194 4.51 7.15 0.89
CA LEU A 194 5.68 7.19 1.76
C LEU A 194 6.52 5.95 1.54
N ASN A 195 7.84 6.13 1.48
CA ASN A 195 8.76 5.01 1.37
C ASN A 195 9.12 4.48 2.76
N ILE A 196 8.68 3.26 3.06
CA ILE A 196 8.87 2.63 4.38
C ILE A 196 10.35 2.39 4.68
N SER A 197 11.21 2.21 3.66
CA SER A 197 12.65 2.03 3.86
C SER A 197 13.30 3.22 4.55
N HIS A 198 12.85 4.45 4.27
CA HIS A 198 13.37 5.66 4.91
C HIS A 198 12.72 5.95 6.27
N LEU A 199 11.61 5.26 6.59
CA LEU A 199 10.95 5.39 7.90
C LEU A 199 11.60 4.53 8.99
N GLN A 200 12.37 3.50 8.62
CA GLN A 200 13.07 2.62 9.57
C GLN A 200 14.43 3.16 10.03
N GLU A 201 14.94 4.22 9.40
CA GLU A 201 16.22 4.87 9.75
C GLU A 201 16.05 6.04 10.75
N ILE A 202 14.82 6.31 11.20
CA ILE A 202 14.46 7.36 12.19
C ILE A 202 14.11 6.70 13.51
#